data_AF-A0AAV6U5G5-F1
#
_entry.id   AF-A0AAV6U5G5-F1
#
_cell.length_a   1.000
_cell.length_b   1.000
_cell.length_c   1.000
_cell.angle_alpha   90.00
_cell.angle_beta   90.00
_cell.angle_gamma   90.00
#
_symmetry.space_group_name_H-M   'P 1'
#
loop_
_entity.id
_entity.type
_entity.pdbx_description
1 polymer ?
#
loop_
_entity_poly.entity_id
_entity_poly.type
_entity_poly.pdbx_seq_one_letter_code
_entity_poly.pdbx_strand_id
1 'polypeptide(L)'
;MYSSKLLAITCIFVVVFIQNCYADAISESDLRRAIFEHYDKLVRPVKNAATAIPVTASLYPVAIKDVDVKDHIVKLDTWFYVKWHDDYLTWDPSSYGGLEALRVPAEEVWIPDLTVYSGTPDTMTHPTVHTNVVVYANGTVLWVPPFTFKSRCPATENQVTDDHFKCTISVGSWTYDVTLLDLHEKHEDVLEAAKVEAFQDIHHEWTIESMHAKKGRRPSLKYVPVNHLFYQQAMHFYQ
;
A
#
# COMPACT_ATOMS: atom_id res chain seq x y z
N MET A 1 -44.73 -50.85 -22.87
CA MET A 1 -43.90 -51.25 -21.70
C MET A 1 -42.46 -50.86 -22.00
N TYR A 2 -41.99 -49.73 -21.48
CA TYR A 2 -40.58 -49.35 -21.61
C TYR A 2 -39.72 -50.37 -20.84
N SER A 3 -38.69 -50.91 -21.49
CA SER A 3 -37.80 -51.94 -20.93
C SER A 3 -37.11 -51.41 -19.68
N SER A 4 -37.14 -52.18 -18.58
CA SER A 4 -36.48 -51.88 -17.30
C SER A 4 -34.99 -51.56 -17.46
N LYS A 5 -34.34 -52.09 -18.51
CA LYS A 5 -32.96 -51.78 -18.87
C LYS A 5 -32.77 -50.33 -19.33
N LEU A 6 -33.75 -49.74 -20.02
CA LEU A 6 -33.69 -48.37 -20.52
C LEU A 6 -33.82 -47.35 -19.37
N LEU A 7 -34.65 -47.66 -18.37
CA LEU A 7 -34.81 -46.84 -17.15
C LEU A 7 -33.54 -46.85 -16.28
N ALA A 8 -32.86 -48.00 -16.20
CA ALA A 8 -31.60 -48.10 -15.45
C ALA A 8 -30.47 -47.30 -16.11
N ILE A 9 -30.38 -47.34 -17.45
CA ILE A 9 -29.38 -46.57 -18.20
C ILE A 9 -29.61 -45.06 -18.04
N THR A 10 -30.85 -44.59 -18.16
CA THR A 10 -31.16 -43.16 -17.93
C THR A 10 -30.88 -42.73 -16.50
N CYS A 11 -31.15 -43.57 -15.48
CA CYS A 11 -30.80 -43.27 -14.10
C CYS A 11 -29.28 -43.17 -13.89
N ILE A 12 -28.48 -44.06 -14.49
CA ILE A 12 -27.01 -44.01 -14.39
C ILE A 12 -26.47 -42.74 -15.06
N PHE A 13 -26.96 -42.39 -16.25
CA PHE A 13 -26.57 -41.15 -16.92
C PHE A 13 -26.95 -39.91 -16.10
N VAL A 14 -28.13 -39.88 -15.48
CA VAL A 14 -28.56 -38.78 -14.61
C VAL A 14 -27.70 -38.69 -13.35
N VAL A 15 -27.36 -39.81 -12.69
CA VAL A 15 -26.47 -39.80 -11.51
C VAL A 15 -25.05 -39.35 -11.86
N VAL A 16 -24.50 -39.78 -13.00
CA VAL A 16 -23.17 -39.33 -13.47
C VAL A 16 -23.21 -37.84 -13.86
N PHE A 17 -24.30 -37.36 -14.47
CA PHE A 17 -24.49 -35.92 -14.75
C PHE A 17 -24.64 -35.10 -13.47
N ILE A 18 -25.31 -35.62 -12.44
CA ILE A 18 -25.44 -34.96 -11.13
C ILE A 18 -24.09 -34.95 -10.40
N GLN A 19 -23.31 -36.03 -10.43
CA GLN A 19 -21.96 -36.07 -9.83
C GLN A 19 -20.98 -35.12 -10.51
N ASN A 20 -21.06 -34.93 -11.84
CA ASN A 20 -20.26 -33.94 -12.55
C ASN A 20 -20.75 -32.49 -12.38
N CYS A 21 -21.88 -32.27 -11.71
CA CYS A 21 -22.41 -30.95 -11.40
C CYS A 21 -21.96 -30.44 -10.01
N TYR A 22 -21.45 -31.33 -9.15
CA TYR A 22 -20.82 -30.99 -7.87
C TYR A 22 -19.31 -30.81 -8.04
N ALA A 23 -18.90 -29.88 -8.91
CA ALA A 23 -17.65 -29.18 -8.63
C ALA A 23 -18.02 -28.19 -7.52
N ASP A 24 -17.64 -28.46 -6.26
CA ASP A 24 -17.82 -27.50 -5.18
C ASP A 24 -17.30 -26.15 -5.66
N ALA A 25 -18.18 -25.14 -5.67
CA ALA A 25 -17.82 -23.81 -6.14
C ALA A 25 -16.72 -23.29 -5.21
N ILE A 26 -15.48 -23.24 -5.72
CA ILE A 26 -14.32 -22.83 -4.93
C ILE A 26 -14.57 -21.41 -4.43
N SER A 27 -14.62 -21.27 -3.10
CA SER A 27 -14.96 -20.01 -2.45
C SER A 27 -13.71 -19.20 -2.10
N GLU A 28 -13.86 -17.88 -1.97
CA GLU A 28 -12.80 -17.04 -1.38
C GLU A 28 -12.37 -17.53 0.02
N SER A 29 -13.28 -18.19 0.75
CA SER A 29 -12.98 -18.78 2.05
C SER A 29 -12.00 -19.96 1.96
N ASP A 30 -12.09 -20.77 0.90
CA ASP A 30 -11.18 -21.90 0.69
C ASP A 30 -9.78 -21.40 0.31
N LEU A 31 -9.71 -20.42 -0.59
CA LEU A 31 -8.47 -19.74 -0.94
C LEU A 31 -7.82 -19.12 0.31
N ARG A 32 -8.58 -18.31 1.06
CA ARG A 32 -8.09 -17.65 2.26
C ARG A 32 -7.54 -18.65 3.27
N ARG A 33 -8.30 -19.71 3.57
CA ARG A 33 -7.85 -20.75 4.50
C ARG A 33 -6.53 -21.38 4.06
N ALA A 34 -6.39 -21.68 2.76
CA ALA A 34 -5.19 -22.30 2.22
C ALA A 34 -3.95 -21.39 2.29
N ILE A 35 -4.07 -20.13 1.87
CA ILE A 35 -2.90 -19.23 1.81
C ILE A 35 -2.50 -18.65 3.18
N PHE A 36 -3.40 -18.64 4.17
CA PHE A 36 -3.11 -18.14 5.52
C PHE A 36 -2.76 -19.24 6.55
N GLU A 37 -2.87 -20.53 6.23
CA GLU A 37 -2.68 -21.63 7.20
C GLU A 37 -1.34 -21.59 7.95
N HIS A 38 -0.29 -21.15 7.27
CA HIS A 38 1.08 -21.05 7.81
C HIS A 38 1.71 -19.66 7.59
N TYR A 39 0.87 -18.65 7.40
CA TYR A 39 1.34 -17.30 7.15
C TYR A 39 1.69 -16.61 8.48
N ASP A 40 2.92 -16.11 8.60
CA ASP A 40 3.36 -15.32 9.74
C ASP A 40 3.54 -13.85 9.33
N LYS A 41 2.55 -13.02 9.69
CA LYS A 41 2.54 -11.58 9.40
C LYS A 41 3.65 -10.80 10.09
N LEU A 42 4.33 -11.37 11.09
CA LEU A 42 5.39 -10.69 11.84
C LEU A 42 6.76 -10.83 11.15
N VAL A 43 6.86 -11.66 10.10
CA VAL A 43 8.11 -11.94 9.39
C VAL A 43 8.07 -11.30 8.00
N ARG A 44 9.19 -10.68 7.61
CA ARG A 44 9.37 -10.09 6.28
C ARG A 44 9.14 -11.15 5.19
N PRO A 45 8.23 -10.92 4.22
CA PRO A 45 7.72 -12.00 3.37
C PRO A 45 8.62 -12.28 2.16
N VAL A 46 9.86 -12.69 2.44
CA VAL A 46 10.84 -13.14 1.45
C VAL A 46 11.30 -14.56 1.73
N LYS A 47 11.38 -15.40 0.70
CA LYS A 47 11.89 -16.78 0.82
C LYS A 47 13.37 -16.83 1.15
N ASN A 48 14.13 -15.84 0.71
CA ASN A 48 15.55 -15.68 1.02
C ASN A 48 15.76 -14.45 1.90
N ALA A 49 16.15 -14.68 3.16
CA ALA A 49 16.38 -13.62 4.14
C ALA A 49 17.48 -12.61 3.74
N ALA A 50 18.36 -12.95 2.81
CA ALA A 50 19.41 -12.05 2.29
C ALA A 50 18.91 -11.10 1.18
N THR A 51 17.74 -11.35 0.59
CA THR A 51 17.18 -10.52 -0.47
C THR A 51 16.42 -9.36 0.14
N ALA A 52 16.62 -8.12 -0.34
CA ALA A 52 15.81 -6.96 0.05
C ALA A 52 14.39 -7.07 -0.53
N ILE A 53 13.37 -6.63 0.22
CA ILE A 53 12.01 -6.54 -0.31
C ILE A 53 11.83 -5.20 -1.05
N PRO A 54 11.49 -5.20 -2.36
CA PRO A 54 11.16 -3.98 -3.07
C PRO A 54 9.79 -3.47 -2.61
N VAL A 55 9.73 -2.23 -2.13
CA VAL A 55 8.49 -1.57 -1.73
C VAL A 55 8.33 -0.30 -2.56
N THR A 56 7.22 -0.16 -3.26
CA THR A 56 6.84 1.10 -3.91
C THR A 56 5.93 1.88 -2.97
N ALA A 57 6.27 3.13 -2.65
CA ALA A 57 5.44 3.98 -1.81
C ALA A 57 5.27 5.38 -2.39
N SER A 58 4.09 5.99 -2.25
CA SER A 58 3.81 7.36 -2.70
C SER A 58 2.66 7.98 -1.90
N LEU A 59 2.78 9.27 -1.57
CA LEU A 59 1.73 10.03 -0.89
C LEU A 59 0.94 10.82 -1.92
N TYR A 60 -0.36 10.53 -2.03
CA TYR A 60 -1.27 11.26 -2.89
C TYR A 60 -2.06 12.28 -2.07
N PRO A 61 -1.92 13.59 -2.32
CA PRO A 61 -2.70 14.59 -1.60
C PRO A 61 -4.19 14.45 -1.95
N VAL A 62 -5.04 14.58 -0.93
CA VAL A 62 -6.49 14.65 -1.08
C VAL A 62 -6.97 16.04 -0.75
N ALA A 63 -6.50 16.63 0.34
CA ALA A 63 -6.85 17.99 0.72
C ALA A 63 -5.74 18.63 1.57
N ILE A 64 -5.52 19.93 1.37
CA ILE A 64 -4.76 20.76 2.31
C ILE A 64 -5.66 21.05 3.50
N LYS A 65 -5.19 20.76 4.71
CA LYS A 65 -5.91 21.09 5.95
C LYS A 65 -5.40 22.36 6.60
N ASP A 66 -4.10 22.56 6.58
CA ASP A 66 -3.44 23.67 7.24
C ASP A 66 -2.02 23.85 6.70
N VAL A 67 -1.60 25.10 6.58
CA VAL A 67 -0.24 25.51 6.20
C VAL A 67 0.19 26.62 7.16
N ASP A 68 0.98 26.26 8.16
CA ASP A 68 1.61 27.21 9.07
C ASP A 68 3.01 27.53 8.55
N VAL A 69 3.10 28.62 7.77
CA VAL A 69 4.37 29.11 7.21
C VAL A 69 5.36 29.49 8.30
N LYS A 70 4.89 30.01 9.43
CA LYS A 70 5.72 30.53 10.52
C LYS A 70 6.44 29.40 11.27
N ASP A 71 5.71 28.33 11.57
CA ASP A 71 6.27 27.15 12.25
C ASP A 71 6.75 26.06 11.28
N HIS A 72 6.61 26.33 9.97
CA HIS A 72 6.92 25.45 8.84
C HIS A 72 6.21 24.08 8.94
N ILE A 73 4.92 24.11 9.23
CA ILE A 73 4.09 22.93 9.40
C ILE A 73 3.08 22.85 8.27
N VAL A 74 2.97 21.67 7.64
CA VAL A 74 1.90 21.37 6.69
C VAL A 74 1.11 20.18 7.19
N LYS A 75 -0.21 20.31 7.12
CA LYS A 75 -1.16 19.24 7.41
C LYS A 75 -1.95 18.91 6.15
N LEU A 76 -1.85 17.67 5.66
CA LEU A 76 -2.61 17.18 4.51
C LEU A 76 -3.40 15.93 4.87
N ASP A 77 -4.59 15.79 4.28
CA ASP A 77 -5.22 14.48 4.09
C ASP A 77 -4.64 13.85 2.83
N THR A 78 -4.29 12.57 2.91
CA THR A 78 -3.65 11.83 1.81
C THR A 78 -4.15 10.41 1.68
N TRP A 79 -4.04 9.86 0.47
CA TRP A 79 -3.98 8.42 0.25
C TRP A 79 -2.52 7.99 0.25
N PHE A 80 -2.18 7.00 1.09
CA PHE A 80 -0.81 6.49 1.13
C PHE A 80 -0.71 5.21 0.31
N TYR A 81 -0.24 5.31 -0.92
CA TYR A 81 -0.06 4.14 -1.78
C TYR A 81 1.17 3.36 -1.34
N VAL A 82 0.99 2.07 -1.06
CA VAL A 82 2.05 1.13 -0.71
C VAL A 82 1.84 -0.16 -1.49
N LYS A 83 2.87 -0.60 -2.22
CA LYS A 83 2.86 -1.85 -2.98
C LYS A 83 4.14 -2.64 -2.72
N TRP A 84 3.99 -3.92 -2.43
CA TRP A 84 5.10 -4.86 -2.27
C TRP A 84 4.73 -6.23 -2.84
N HIS A 85 5.66 -7.17 -2.79
CA HIS A 85 5.43 -8.57 -3.14
C HIS A 85 5.62 -9.43 -1.90
N ASP A 86 4.69 -10.33 -1.64
CA ASP A 86 4.71 -11.30 -0.56
C ASP A 86 4.87 -12.70 -1.14
N ASP A 87 6.04 -13.31 -0.93
CA ASP A 87 6.41 -14.61 -1.51
C ASP A 87 5.53 -15.79 -1.01
N TYR A 88 4.77 -15.57 0.08
CA TYR A 88 3.95 -16.58 0.75
C TYR A 88 2.46 -16.46 0.39
N LEU A 89 2.00 -15.28 -0.07
CA LEU A 89 0.62 -15.02 -0.46
C LEU A 89 0.40 -15.19 -1.96
N THR A 90 0.81 -16.34 -2.51
CA THR A 90 0.70 -16.67 -3.94
C THR A 90 -0.21 -17.88 -4.15
N TRP A 91 -0.98 -17.90 -5.23
CA TRP A 91 -1.76 -19.07 -5.64
C TRP A 91 -1.92 -19.12 -7.16
N ASP A 92 -2.30 -20.30 -7.68
CA ASP A 92 -2.73 -20.45 -9.07
C ASP A 92 -4.25 -20.19 -9.16
N PRO A 93 -4.70 -19.14 -9.88
CA PRO A 93 -6.12 -18.87 -10.06
C PRO A 93 -6.89 -20.07 -10.61
N SER A 94 -6.27 -20.91 -11.44
CA SER A 94 -6.93 -22.09 -12.02
C SER A 94 -7.36 -23.12 -10.96
N SER A 95 -6.62 -23.17 -9.83
CA SER A 95 -6.92 -24.03 -8.68
C SER A 95 -8.00 -23.45 -7.76
N TYR A 96 -8.42 -22.19 -7.98
CA TYR A 96 -9.38 -21.48 -7.13
C TYR A 96 -10.46 -20.75 -7.94
N GLY A 97 -11.01 -21.41 -8.97
CA GLY A 97 -12.17 -20.89 -9.71
C GLY A 97 -11.88 -19.61 -10.50
N GLY A 98 -10.62 -19.33 -10.83
CA GLY A 98 -10.19 -18.12 -11.53
C GLY A 98 -10.06 -16.89 -10.63
N LEU A 99 -10.04 -17.04 -9.30
CA LEU A 99 -9.83 -15.92 -8.39
C LEU A 99 -8.43 -15.32 -8.58
N GLU A 100 -8.37 -14.06 -9.02
CA GLU A 100 -7.11 -13.35 -9.26
C GLU A 100 -6.68 -12.44 -8.10
N ALA A 101 -7.61 -12.12 -7.19
CA ALA A 101 -7.33 -11.27 -6.06
C ALA A 101 -8.24 -11.55 -4.85
N LEU A 102 -7.69 -11.38 -3.66
CA LEU A 102 -8.36 -11.52 -2.37
C LEU A 102 -8.24 -10.21 -1.58
N ARG A 103 -9.32 -9.79 -0.92
CA ARG A 103 -9.31 -8.61 -0.04
C ARG A 103 -9.26 -9.08 1.41
N VAL A 104 -8.27 -8.63 2.15
CA VAL A 104 -8.08 -9.03 3.55
C VAL A 104 -7.77 -7.81 4.43
N PRO A 105 -8.15 -7.81 5.71
CA PRO A 105 -7.74 -6.77 6.64
C PRO A 105 -6.22 -6.58 6.64
N ALA A 106 -5.75 -5.32 6.57
CA ALA A 106 -4.31 -5.03 6.55
C ALA A 106 -3.56 -5.57 7.78
N GLU A 107 -4.25 -5.69 8.91
CA GLU A 107 -3.70 -6.22 10.16
C GLU A 107 -3.41 -7.73 10.14
N GLU A 108 -3.83 -8.45 9.11
CA GLU A 108 -3.59 -9.89 8.96
C GLU A 108 -2.40 -10.22 8.06
N VAL A 109 -1.88 -9.23 7.33
CA VAL A 109 -0.71 -9.38 6.48
C VAL A 109 0.50 -8.65 7.07
N TRP A 110 1.71 -9.00 6.65
CA TRP A 110 2.88 -8.19 6.91
C TRP A 110 2.74 -6.83 6.22
N ILE A 111 3.00 -5.76 6.96
CA ILE A 111 2.97 -4.39 6.45
C ILE A 111 4.36 -3.78 6.65
N PRO A 112 4.97 -3.16 5.63
CA PRO A 112 6.23 -2.45 5.82
C PRO A 112 6.04 -1.30 6.80
N ASP A 113 6.98 -1.14 7.73
CA ASP A 113 6.96 -0.14 8.81
C ASP A 113 7.37 1.26 8.32
N LEU A 114 6.73 1.72 7.24
CA LEU A 114 6.97 3.02 6.66
C LEU A 114 6.46 4.11 7.60
N THR A 115 7.28 5.14 7.80
CA THR A 115 6.96 6.29 8.65
C THR A 115 7.38 7.58 7.97
N VAL A 116 6.77 8.68 8.40
CA VAL A 116 7.14 10.03 8.00
C VAL A 116 8.16 10.58 9.00
N TYR A 117 9.42 10.63 8.62
CA TYR A 117 10.51 11.09 9.51
C TYR A 117 10.43 12.56 9.91
N SER A 118 9.77 13.37 9.09
CA SER A 118 9.51 14.79 9.35
C SER A 118 8.16 15.02 10.07
N GLY A 119 7.47 13.95 10.46
CA GLY A 119 6.21 14.02 11.22
C GLY A 119 6.42 14.62 12.61
N THR A 120 5.49 15.48 13.03
CA THR A 120 5.39 15.94 14.42
C THR A 120 4.81 14.83 15.31
N PRO A 121 4.89 14.90 16.66
CA PRO A 121 4.35 13.86 17.55
C PRO A 121 2.85 13.57 17.41
N ASP A 122 2.09 14.54 16.89
CA ASP A 122 0.66 14.42 16.56
C ASP A 122 0.42 13.98 15.11
N THR A 123 1.48 13.74 14.32
CA THR A 123 1.37 12.96 13.09
C THR A 123 0.96 11.57 13.48
N MET A 124 -0.19 11.14 12.99
CA MET A 124 -0.54 9.73 13.04
C MET A 124 0.60 8.96 12.36
N THR A 125 1.16 7.92 12.97
CA THR A 125 2.20 7.10 12.31
C THR A 125 1.60 5.89 11.60
N HIS A 126 0.32 5.63 11.84
CA HIS A 126 -0.47 4.56 11.25
C HIS A 126 -1.84 5.10 10.83
N PRO A 127 -2.50 4.51 9.82
CA PRO A 127 -3.87 4.88 9.45
C PRO A 127 -4.82 4.75 10.65
N THR A 128 -5.70 5.73 10.85
CA THR A 128 -6.77 5.67 11.88
C THR A 128 -7.89 4.71 11.49
N VAL A 129 -7.96 4.34 10.21
CA VAL A 129 -9.00 3.49 9.67
C VAL A 129 -8.41 2.12 9.39
N HIS A 130 -9.02 1.08 9.97
CA HIS A 130 -8.76 -0.30 9.58
C HIS A 130 -9.25 -0.48 8.13
N THR A 131 -8.32 -0.53 7.19
CA THR A 131 -8.60 -0.76 5.78
C THR A 131 -8.11 -2.15 5.35
N ASN A 132 -8.66 -2.63 4.25
CA ASN A 132 -8.20 -3.86 3.63
C ASN A 132 -7.04 -3.61 2.67
N VAL A 133 -6.23 -4.64 2.45
CA VAL A 133 -5.31 -4.74 1.33
C VAL A 133 -5.95 -5.56 0.20
N VAL A 134 -5.44 -5.38 -1.01
CA VAL A 134 -5.71 -6.28 -2.13
C VAL A 134 -4.46 -7.14 -2.34
N VAL A 135 -4.61 -8.44 -2.13
CA VAL A 135 -3.58 -9.44 -2.45
C VAL A 135 -3.93 -10.01 -3.82
N TYR A 136 -2.99 -10.00 -4.76
CA TYR A 136 -3.14 -10.59 -6.08
C TYR A 136 -2.53 -11.98 -6.13
N ALA A 137 -3.04 -12.85 -7.01
CA ALA A 137 -2.63 -14.25 -7.12
C ALA A 137 -1.11 -14.45 -7.32
N ASN A 138 -0.48 -13.47 -7.96
CA ASN A 138 0.95 -13.46 -8.18
C ASN A 138 1.78 -13.05 -6.95
N GLY A 139 1.19 -12.78 -5.77
CA GLY A 139 1.89 -12.33 -4.56
C GLY A 139 2.02 -10.81 -4.43
N THR A 140 1.57 -10.03 -5.41
CA THR A 140 1.55 -8.56 -5.27
C THR A 140 0.53 -8.16 -4.21
N VAL A 141 0.91 -7.29 -3.29
CA VAL A 141 0.00 -6.70 -2.31
C VAL A 141 -0.06 -5.20 -2.53
N LEU A 142 -1.28 -4.67 -2.58
CA LEU A 142 -1.57 -3.25 -2.71
C LEU A 142 -2.36 -2.77 -1.48
N TRP A 143 -1.87 -1.72 -0.85
CA TRP A 143 -2.51 -1.05 0.27
C TRP A 143 -2.55 0.46 0.02
N VAL A 144 -3.75 1.05 0.12
CA VAL A 144 -3.97 2.49 -0.09
C VAL A 144 -4.84 3.06 1.04
N PRO A 145 -4.32 3.12 2.28
CA PRO A 145 -5.07 3.68 3.40
C PRO A 145 -5.19 5.22 3.31
N PRO A 146 -6.26 5.80 3.88
CA PRO A 146 -6.34 7.23 4.11
C PRO A 146 -5.49 7.60 5.33
N PHE A 147 -4.80 8.73 5.25
CA PHE A 147 -3.85 9.17 6.25
C PHE A 147 -3.74 10.69 6.31
N THR A 148 -3.93 11.27 7.50
CA THR A 148 -3.66 12.69 7.74
C THR A 148 -2.26 12.84 8.31
N PHE A 149 -1.34 13.45 7.57
CA PHE A 149 0.01 13.72 8.07
C PHE A 149 0.16 15.17 8.50
N LYS A 150 1.01 15.43 9.49
CA LYS A 150 1.39 16.77 9.93
C LYS A 150 2.91 16.90 9.99
N SER A 151 3.51 17.35 8.91
CA SER A 151 4.97 17.39 8.80
C SER A 151 5.51 18.76 9.19
N ARG A 152 6.55 18.79 10.04
CA ARG A 152 7.40 19.98 10.18
C ARG A 152 8.47 19.90 9.10
N CYS A 153 8.33 20.72 8.06
CA CYS A 153 9.29 20.80 6.98
C CYS A 153 10.38 21.81 7.35
N PRO A 154 11.63 21.38 7.60
CA PRO A 154 12.68 22.33 7.93
C PRO A 154 12.89 23.29 6.75
N ALA A 155 12.66 24.58 6.97
CA ALA A 155 12.97 25.60 5.99
C ALA A 155 14.49 25.69 5.84
N THR A 156 14.99 25.45 4.63
CA THR A 156 16.30 25.97 4.23
C THR A 156 16.12 27.38 3.67
N GLU A 157 17.13 28.24 3.80
CA GLU A 157 17.10 29.71 3.51
C GLU A 157 16.60 30.13 2.11
N ASN A 158 16.24 29.19 1.22
CA ASN A 158 15.71 29.44 -0.13
C ASN A 158 14.36 28.75 -0.42
N GLN A 159 13.59 28.38 0.62
CA GLN A 159 12.36 27.57 0.49
C GLN A 159 11.06 28.30 0.83
N VAL A 160 11.15 29.55 1.27
CA VAL A 160 10.00 30.38 1.62
C VAL A 160 10.18 31.76 0.98
N THR A 161 9.24 32.15 0.13
CA THR A 161 9.07 33.54 -0.34
C THR A 161 7.69 34.02 0.11
N ASP A 162 7.36 35.29 -0.14
CA ASP A 162 6.06 35.85 0.27
C ASP A 162 4.86 35.02 -0.25
N ASP A 163 4.95 34.46 -1.47
CA ASP A 163 3.85 33.72 -2.12
C ASP A 163 4.09 32.20 -2.27
N HIS A 164 5.26 31.68 -1.87
CA HIS A 164 5.60 30.27 -2.07
C HIS A 164 6.15 29.61 -0.82
N PHE A 165 5.70 28.38 -0.57
CA PHE A 165 6.17 27.54 0.52
C PHE A 165 6.57 26.16 0.02
N LYS A 166 7.83 25.76 0.23
CA LYS A 166 8.32 24.43 -0.13
C LYS A 166 8.44 23.52 1.09
N CYS A 167 7.69 22.43 1.09
CA CYS A 167 7.71 21.41 2.14
C CYS A 167 8.37 20.13 1.62
N THR A 168 9.45 19.65 2.26
CA THR A 168 10.04 18.35 1.93
C THR A 168 9.70 17.33 3.02
N ILE A 169 8.96 16.30 2.63
CA ILE A 169 8.54 15.20 3.48
C ILE A 169 9.41 14.00 3.22
N SER A 170 9.89 13.37 4.28
CA SER A 170 10.76 12.19 4.17
C SER A 170 10.02 10.95 4.68
N VAL A 171 9.82 9.96 3.82
CA VAL A 171 9.16 8.67 4.13
C VAL A 171 10.20 7.54 4.06
N GLY A 172 10.22 6.66 5.05
CA GLY A 172 11.13 5.51 5.05
C GLY A 172 10.75 4.47 6.10
N SER A 173 11.37 3.29 6.02
CA SER A 173 11.19 2.23 7.02
C SER A 173 11.86 2.59 8.34
N TRP A 174 11.11 2.43 9.44
CA TRP A 174 11.62 2.73 10.78
C TRP A 174 12.76 1.80 11.22
N THR A 175 12.67 0.50 10.90
CA THR A 175 13.57 -0.54 11.42
C THR A 175 14.45 -1.21 10.37
N TYR A 176 14.05 -1.25 9.09
CA TYR A 176 14.82 -1.88 8.02
C TYR A 176 15.81 -0.89 7.37
N ASP A 177 17.03 -1.36 7.06
CA ASP A 177 17.93 -0.69 6.11
C ASP A 177 17.64 -1.12 4.66
N VAL A 178 18.37 -0.47 3.74
CA VAL A 178 18.40 -0.80 2.31
C VAL A 178 18.65 -2.26 1.96
N THR A 179 19.38 -3.02 2.80
CA THR A 179 19.69 -4.41 2.51
C THR A 179 18.50 -5.34 2.77
N LEU A 180 17.56 -4.89 3.60
CA LEU A 180 16.34 -5.62 3.94
C LEU A 180 15.11 -5.06 3.25
N LEU A 181 15.02 -3.75 3.01
CA LEU A 181 13.90 -3.08 2.35
C LEU A 181 14.42 -2.02 1.38
N ASP A 182 14.16 -2.21 0.08
CA ASP A 182 14.48 -1.22 -0.95
C ASP A 182 13.23 -0.41 -1.30
N LEU A 183 13.24 0.87 -0.95
CA LEU A 183 12.13 1.77 -1.19
C LEU A 183 12.27 2.42 -2.57
N HIS A 184 11.18 2.35 -3.34
CA HIS A 184 11.01 2.95 -4.66
C HIS A 184 9.86 3.95 -4.65
N GLU A 185 10.00 5.01 -5.43
CA GLU A 185 8.91 5.93 -5.75
C GLU A 185 8.06 5.35 -6.88
N LYS A 186 6.77 5.70 -6.95
CA LYS A 186 5.98 5.43 -8.15
C LYS A 186 6.41 6.44 -9.21
N HIS A 187 6.84 5.98 -10.38
CA HIS A 187 7.34 6.82 -11.48
C HIS A 187 6.26 7.67 -12.20
N GLU A 188 5.12 7.87 -11.58
CA GLU A 188 4.01 8.66 -12.12
C GLU A 188 4.07 10.07 -11.54
N ASP A 189 3.60 11.08 -12.30
CA ASP A 189 3.37 12.40 -11.72
C ASP A 189 2.29 12.27 -10.64
N VAL A 190 2.75 12.31 -9.39
CA VAL A 190 1.93 12.06 -8.20
C VAL A 190 0.77 13.06 -8.11
N LEU A 191 0.98 14.31 -8.56
CA LEU A 191 -0.04 15.34 -8.52
C LEU A 191 -1.07 15.15 -9.63
N GLU A 192 -0.64 14.80 -10.85
CA GLU A 192 -1.59 14.51 -11.94
C GLU A 192 -2.42 13.26 -11.64
N ALA A 193 -1.80 12.20 -11.11
CA ALA A 193 -2.54 11.03 -10.64
C ALA A 193 -3.51 11.37 -9.49
N ALA A 194 -3.10 12.22 -8.54
CA ALA A 194 -3.98 12.67 -7.46
C ALA A 194 -5.20 13.48 -7.98
N LYS A 195 -4.99 14.38 -8.95
CA LYS A 195 -6.07 15.16 -9.58
C LYS A 195 -7.09 14.29 -10.30
N VAL A 196 -6.65 13.18 -10.89
CA VAL A 196 -7.53 12.23 -11.58
C VAL A 196 -8.38 11.42 -10.58
N GLU A 197 -7.83 11.09 -9.41
CA GLU A 197 -8.43 10.10 -8.51
C GLU A 197 -9.20 10.69 -7.31
N ALA A 198 -8.74 11.80 -6.69
CA ALA A 198 -9.33 12.24 -5.41
C ALA A 198 -9.00 13.66 -4.92
N PHE A 199 -8.07 14.41 -5.52
CA PHE A 199 -7.63 15.70 -4.97
C PHE A 199 -8.74 16.77 -5.04
N GLN A 200 -9.16 17.26 -3.88
CA GLN A 200 -10.10 18.37 -3.74
C GLN A 200 -9.31 19.65 -3.51
N ASP A 201 -9.10 20.43 -4.57
CA ASP A 201 -8.46 21.74 -4.50
C ASP A 201 -9.44 22.80 -3.97
N ILE A 202 -9.84 22.66 -2.70
CA ILE A 202 -10.83 23.52 -2.05
C ILE A 202 -10.23 24.44 -0.99
N HIS A 203 -8.90 24.46 -0.84
CA HIS A 203 -8.25 25.32 0.14
C HIS A 203 -8.26 26.77 -0.35
N HIS A 204 -8.79 27.69 0.47
CA HIS A 204 -9.06 29.06 0.03
C HIS A 204 -7.82 29.94 -0.14
N GLU A 205 -6.67 29.52 0.41
CA GLU A 205 -5.45 30.32 0.48
C GLU A 205 -4.21 29.65 -0.12
N TRP A 206 -4.25 28.36 -0.41
CA TRP A 206 -3.05 27.62 -0.82
C TRP A 206 -3.41 26.58 -1.85
N THR A 207 -2.55 26.42 -2.85
CA THR A 207 -2.67 25.39 -3.89
C THR A 207 -1.37 24.60 -3.94
N ILE A 208 -1.44 23.32 -4.34
CA ILE A 208 -0.23 22.52 -4.60
C ILE A 208 0.16 22.73 -6.06
N GLU A 209 1.24 23.47 -6.28
CA GLU A 209 1.76 23.76 -7.62
C GLU A 209 2.43 22.52 -8.23
N SER A 210 3.27 21.84 -7.45
CA SER A 210 3.97 20.65 -7.90
C SER A 210 4.33 19.68 -6.76
N MET A 211 4.45 18.41 -7.13
CA MET A 211 4.93 17.36 -6.24
C MET A 211 6.01 16.54 -6.92
N HIS A 212 7.20 16.54 -6.33
CA HIS A 212 8.35 15.83 -6.87
C HIS A 212 8.87 14.77 -5.92
N ALA A 213 9.07 13.61 -6.52
CA ALA A 213 9.63 12.43 -5.95
C ALA A 213 11.16 12.43 -6.08
N LYS A 214 11.89 12.20 -4.99
CA LYS A 214 13.33 11.91 -5.09
C LYS A 214 13.80 10.93 -4.03
N LYS A 215 14.55 9.92 -4.45
CA LYS A 215 15.30 9.04 -3.54
C LYS A 215 16.37 9.82 -2.77
N GLY A 216 16.38 9.70 -1.44
CA GLY A 216 17.35 10.28 -0.52
C GLY A 216 18.12 9.21 0.27
N ARG A 217 19.18 9.61 0.97
CA ARG A 217 19.94 8.75 1.90
C ARG A 217 20.04 9.45 3.25
N ARG A 218 19.71 8.76 4.35
CA ARG A 218 19.84 9.35 5.70
C ARG A 218 21.17 8.92 6.27
N PRO A 219 21.97 9.84 6.80
CA PRO A 219 23.01 9.46 7.74
C PRO A 219 22.34 8.70 8.90
N SER A 220 22.97 7.64 9.39
CA SER A 220 22.50 6.87 10.53
C SER A 220 22.20 7.80 11.72
N LEU A 221 21.05 7.60 12.36
CA LEU A 221 20.77 8.27 13.62
C LEU A 221 21.73 7.73 14.69
N LYS A 222 22.25 8.59 15.57
CA LYS A 222 23.17 8.19 16.66
C LYS A 222 22.64 7.05 17.55
N TYR A 223 21.33 6.81 17.54
CA TYR A 223 20.64 5.84 18.40
C TYR A 223 20.11 4.60 17.66
N VAL A 224 20.16 4.58 16.32
CA VAL A 224 19.77 3.42 15.48
C VAL A 224 20.85 3.25 14.40
N PRO A 225 21.83 2.34 14.58
CA PRO A 225 23.01 2.24 13.72
C PRO A 225 22.70 1.44 12.44
N VAL A 226 21.70 1.89 11.69
CA VAL A 226 21.17 1.23 10.50
C VAL A 226 21.19 2.24 9.34
N ASN A 227 21.68 1.84 8.16
CA ASN A 227 21.75 2.72 6.99
C ASN A 227 20.37 2.83 6.33
N HIS A 228 19.54 3.76 6.80
CA HIS A 228 18.20 3.95 6.24
C HIS A 228 18.25 4.64 4.87
N LEU A 229 17.74 3.96 3.84
CA LEU A 229 17.24 4.65 2.66
C LEU A 229 15.88 5.25 2.99
N PHE A 230 15.62 6.42 2.42
CA PHE A 230 14.33 7.06 2.52
C PHE A 230 14.02 7.79 1.24
N TYR A 231 12.74 7.97 1.01
CA TYR A 231 12.23 8.73 -0.11
C TYR A 231 11.85 10.13 0.37
N GLN A 232 12.22 11.15 -0.39
CA GLN A 232 11.81 12.53 -0.17
C GLN A 232 10.71 12.89 -1.16
N GLN A 233 9.53 13.23 -0.65
CA GLN A 233 8.47 13.89 -1.39
C GLN A 233 8.59 15.39 -1.14
N ALA A 234 9.05 16.15 -2.14
CA ALA A 234 8.98 17.60 -2.11
C ALA A 234 7.61 18.06 -2.66
N MET A 235 6.95 18.97 -1.95
CA MET A 235 5.70 19.60 -2.34
C MET A 235 5.89 21.11 -2.35
N HIS A 236 5.45 21.74 -3.41
CA HIS A 236 5.54 23.18 -3.61
C HIS A 236 4.13 23.76 -3.52
N PHE A 237 3.94 24.67 -2.57
CA PHE A 237 2.68 25.35 -2.31
C PHE A 237 2.76 26.79 -2.81
N TYR A 238 1.67 27.28 -3.38
CA TYR A 238 1.51 28.64 -3.88
C TYR A 238 0.26 29.30 -3.27
N GLN A 239 0.41 30.56 -2.85
CA GLN A 239 -0.62 31.38 -2.22
C GLN A 239 -1.38 32.25 -3.23
#